data_AF-A0A6V8R2B5-F1
#
_entry.id   AF-A0A6V8R2B5-F1
#
_cell.length_a   1.000
_cell.length_b   1.000
_cell.length_c   1.000
_cell.angle_alpha   90.00
_cell.angle_beta   90.00
_cell.angle_gamma   90.00
#
_symmetry.space_group_name_H-M   'P 1'
#
loop_
_entity.id
_entity.type
_entity.pdbx_description
1 polymer ?
#
loop_
_entity_poly.entity_id
_entity_poly.type
_entity_poly.pdbx_seq_one_letter_code
_entity_poly.pdbx_strand_id
1 'polypeptide(L)'
;MASRRSELAVDSVGEPIPTYRIDLSLPPAERYVKLASDFAPRMKEITPLFDTVLGSIVPWTFLHSIIKFAAFLILRRVYSYEETQELVGVSKASGVDMYFLVAFNLLLDSLLGCTSGAVLTRLKKGEIDLTEGQVHAERRARMMHFRTLDWAMPELRSVLVVLEFVRSKSKEPQTVIARTVSYAGFVGVLTGVR
;
A
#
# COMPACT_ATOMS: atom_id res chain seq x y z
N MET A 1 -1.95 47.03 -14.84
CA MET A 1 -2.69 45.88 -14.28
C MET A 1 -1.79 44.66 -14.33
N ALA A 2 -1.02 44.42 -13.26
CA ALA A 2 -0.15 43.25 -13.14
C ALA A 2 -0.89 42.18 -12.33
N SER A 3 -1.19 41.06 -12.99
CA SER A 3 -1.83 39.89 -12.40
C SER A 3 -0.87 39.24 -11.40
N ARG A 4 -1.17 39.36 -10.11
CA ARG A 4 -0.53 38.55 -9.06
C ARG A 4 -0.99 37.11 -9.26
N ARG A 5 -0.13 36.30 -9.89
CA ARG A 5 -0.22 34.85 -9.75
C ARG A 5 0.02 34.54 -8.29
N SER A 6 -1.04 34.10 -7.61
CA SER A 6 -0.95 33.41 -6.33
C SER A 6 -0.02 32.21 -6.54
N GLU A 7 1.19 32.31 -6.02
CA GLU A 7 2.05 31.14 -5.80
C GLU A 7 1.30 30.27 -4.78
N LEU A 8 0.60 29.25 -5.30
CA LEU A 8 0.21 28.11 -4.48
C LEU A 8 1.51 27.53 -3.94
N ALA A 9 1.76 27.79 -2.65
CA ALA A 9 2.78 27.09 -1.90
C ALA A 9 2.53 25.59 -2.13
N VAL A 10 3.47 24.96 -2.82
CA VAL A 10 3.56 23.50 -2.85
C VAL A 10 3.88 23.12 -1.41
N ASP A 11 2.86 22.68 -0.68
CA ASP A 11 3.03 22.12 0.65
C ASP A 11 4.21 21.14 0.61
N SER A 12 5.10 21.31 1.59
CA SER A 12 6.37 20.62 1.81
C SER A 12 6.46 19.24 1.16
N VAL A 13 7.54 19.01 0.39
CA VAL A 13 7.99 17.66 -0.01
C VAL A 13 8.04 16.81 1.26
N GLY A 14 7.02 15.97 1.46
CA GLY A 14 6.95 15.07 2.61
C GLY A 14 8.13 14.12 2.63
N GLU A 15 8.40 13.52 3.79
CA GLU A 15 9.41 12.46 3.88
C GLU A 15 9.13 11.38 2.83
N PRO A 16 10.18 10.86 2.16
CA PRO A 16 10.01 9.84 1.15
C PRO A 16 9.34 8.60 1.75
N ILE A 17 8.36 8.04 1.04
CA ILE A 17 7.67 6.82 1.47
C ILE A 17 8.71 5.69 1.64
N PRO A 18 8.82 5.06 2.82
CA PRO A 18 9.82 4.03 3.07
C PRO A 18 9.68 2.81 2.15
N THR A 19 10.81 2.32 1.64
CA THR A 19 10.87 1.14 0.76
C THR A 19 11.34 -0.10 1.51
N TYR A 20 10.62 -1.21 1.35
CA TYR A 20 10.95 -2.51 1.93
C TYR A 20 11.05 -3.58 0.86
N ARG A 21 12.01 -4.50 1.04
CA ARG A 21 12.11 -5.69 0.21
C ARG A 21 11.35 -6.85 0.85
N ILE A 22 10.44 -7.44 0.08
CA ILE A 22 9.64 -8.60 0.47
C ILE A 22 10.16 -9.81 -0.30
N ASP A 23 10.78 -10.75 0.40
CA ASP A 23 11.33 -11.96 -0.21
C ASP A 23 10.29 -13.08 -0.26
N LEU A 24 9.77 -13.35 -1.45
CA LEU A 24 8.79 -14.41 -1.68
C LEU A 24 9.35 -15.83 -1.52
N SER A 25 10.66 -15.97 -1.33
CA SER A 25 11.33 -17.26 -1.05
C SER A 25 11.25 -17.68 0.42
N LEU A 26 10.83 -16.76 1.30
CA LEU A 26 10.55 -17.02 2.71
C LEU A 26 9.17 -17.64 2.90
N PRO A 27 8.96 -18.42 3.98
CA PRO A 27 7.63 -18.80 4.42
C PRO A 27 6.73 -17.57 4.54
N PRO A 28 5.43 -17.65 4.18
CA PRO A 28 4.56 -16.46 4.14
C PRO A 28 4.53 -15.68 5.46
N ALA A 29 4.50 -16.37 6.60
CA ALA A 29 4.51 -15.75 7.93
C ALA A 29 5.80 -14.97 8.27
N GLU A 30 6.87 -15.12 7.50
CA GLU A 30 8.15 -14.45 7.73
C GLU A 30 8.37 -13.24 6.81
N ARG A 31 7.63 -13.14 5.69
CA ARG A 31 7.88 -12.18 4.61
C ARG A 31 7.80 -10.72 5.05
N TYR A 32 6.86 -10.42 5.94
CA TYR A 32 6.57 -9.05 6.38
C TYR A 32 7.06 -8.75 7.80
N VAL A 33 7.76 -9.68 8.46
CA VAL A 33 8.15 -9.53 9.88
C VAL A 33 8.95 -8.25 10.11
N LYS A 34 9.95 -7.97 9.26
CA LYS A 34 10.75 -6.75 9.38
C LYS A 34 9.89 -5.49 9.26
N LEU A 35 9.10 -5.40 8.19
CA LEU A 35 8.18 -4.28 7.97
C LEU A 35 7.23 -4.08 9.16
N ALA A 36 6.61 -5.16 9.63
CA ALA A 36 5.62 -5.14 10.70
C ALA A 36 6.22 -4.73 12.04
N SER A 37 7.45 -5.15 12.34
CA SER A 37 8.19 -4.72 13.53
C SER A 37 8.53 -3.22 13.47
N ASP A 38 9.07 -2.76 12.34
CA ASP A 38 9.49 -1.36 12.15
C ASP A 38 8.28 -0.40 12.19
N PHE A 39 7.14 -0.81 11.63
CA PHE A 39 5.90 -0.02 11.59
C PHE A 39 4.95 -0.30 12.76
N ALA A 40 5.30 -1.17 13.71
CA ALA A 40 4.43 -1.56 14.81
C ALA A 40 3.77 -0.39 15.57
N PRO A 41 4.49 0.72 15.90
CA PRO A 41 3.87 1.85 16.58
C PRO A 41 2.78 2.51 15.71
N ARG A 42 3.09 2.80 14.45
CA ARG A 42 2.17 3.46 13.51
C ARG A 42 0.96 2.59 13.18
N MET A 43 1.16 1.27 13.07
CA MET A 43 0.05 0.33 12.87
C MET A 43 -0.90 0.27 14.07
N LYS A 44 -0.38 0.39 15.29
CA LYS A 44 -1.22 0.47 16.50
C LYS A 44 -1.99 1.78 16.58
N GLU A 45 -1.36 2.89 16.19
CA GLU A 45 -1.97 4.22 16.18
C GLU A 45 -3.19 4.31 15.25
N ILE A 46 -3.24 3.53 14.16
CA ILE A 46 -4.38 3.51 13.24
C ILE A 46 -5.50 2.54 13.66
N THR A 47 -5.31 1.72 14.70
CA THR A 47 -6.36 0.79 15.16
C THR A 47 -7.69 1.46 15.53
N PRO A 48 -7.73 2.68 16.10
CA PRO A 48 -8.98 3.40 16.36
C PRO A 48 -9.75 3.81 15.09
N LEU A 49 -9.15 3.76 13.89
CA LEU A 49 -9.89 4.03 12.64
C LEU A 49 -11.06 3.05 12.44
N PHE A 50 -10.96 1.84 13.01
CA PHE A 50 -12.07 0.90 13.00
C PHE A 50 -13.31 1.48 13.71
N ASP A 51 -13.11 2.27 14.76
CA ASP A 51 -14.18 2.92 15.51
C ASP A 51 -14.80 4.06 14.71
N THR A 52 -13.98 4.81 13.98
CA THR A 52 -14.43 5.84 13.05
C THR A 52 -15.32 5.24 11.96
N VAL A 53 -14.96 4.08 11.40
CA VAL A 53 -15.78 3.36 10.41
C VAL A 53 -17.07 2.83 11.04
N LEU A 54 -17.01 2.24 12.24
CA LEU A 54 -18.23 1.77 12.91
C LEU A 54 -19.17 2.93 13.24
N GLY A 55 -18.64 4.08 13.67
CA GLY A 55 -19.42 5.27 13.99
C GLY A 55 -20.13 5.89 12.79
N SER A 56 -19.60 5.74 11.58
CA SER A 56 -20.25 6.26 10.37
C SER A 56 -21.40 5.37 9.87
N ILE A 57 -21.38 4.08 10.22
CA ILE A 57 -22.38 3.09 9.79
C ILE A 57 -23.44 2.84 10.87
N VAL A 58 -23.03 2.81 12.14
CA VAL A 58 -23.86 2.42 13.28
C VAL A 58 -23.94 3.58 14.28
N PRO A 59 -25.10 4.23 14.44
CA PRO A 59 -25.23 5.38 15.35
C PRO A 59 -25.25 5.00 16.83
N TRP A 60 -25.55 3.73 17.15
CA TRP A 60 -25.66 3.26 18.53
C TRP A 60 -24.32 2.76 19.09
N THR A 61 -23.72 3.57 19.97
CA THR A 61 -22.40 3.30 20.57
C THR A 61 -22.33 2.01 21.38
N PHE A 62 -23.41 1.59 22.04
CA PHE A 62 -23.43 0.31 22.76
C PHE A 62 -23.24 -0.90 21.83
N LEU A 63 -23.68 -0.77 20.57
CA LEU A 63 -23.56 -1.83 19.57
C LEU A 63 -22.14 -1.95 19.03
N HIS A 64 -21.34 -0.89 19.11
CA HIS A 64 -19.93 -0.91 18.67
C HIS A 64 -19.13 -1.96 19.44
N SER A 65 -19.30 -2.03 20.76
CA SER A 65 -18.63 -3.04 21.60
C SER A 65 -19.03 -4.46 21.25
N ILE A 66 -20.31 -4.69 20.93
CA ILE A 66 -20.83 -5.99 20.51
C ILE A 66 -20.23 -6.37 19.14
N ILE A 67 -20.20 -5.44 18.19
CA ILE A 67 -19.63 -5.65 16.85
C ILE A 67 -18.14 -5.94 16.95
N LYS A 68 -17.39 -5.19 17.77
CA LYS A 68 -15.96 -5.45 18.01
C LYS A 68 -15.73 -6.84 18.59
N PHE A 69 -16.53 -7.23 19.57
CA PHE A 69 -16.43 -8.55 20.17
C PHE A 69 -16.74 -9.66 19.15
N ALA A 70 -17.78 -9.48 18.34
CA ALA A 70 -18.11 -10.40 17.25
C ALA A 70 -16.98 -10.45 16.20
N ALA A 71 -16.44 -9.30 15.81
CA ALA A 71 -15.33 -9.18 14.87
C ALA A 71 -14.08 -9.91 15.41
N PHE A 72 -13.73 -9.70 16.68
CA PHE A 72 -12.66 -10.41 17.36
C PHE A 72 -12.82 -11.94 17.28
N LEU A 73 -14.05 -12.44 17.41
CA LEU A 73 -14.32 -13.88 17.32
C LEU A 73 -14.31 -14.43 15.89
N ILE A 74 -14.81 -13.67 14.91
CA ILE A 74 -15.12 -14.17 13.56
C ILE A 74 -14.02 -13.83 12.54
N LEU A 75 -13.42 -12.64 12.62
CA LEU A 75 -12.42 -12.16 11.66
C LEU A 75 -11.05 -12.75 11.97
N ARG A 76 -10.86 -14.02 11.59
CA ARG A 76 -9.63 -14.77 11.87
C ARG A 76 -8.74 -15.00 10.66
N ARG A 77 -9.25 -14.79 9.45
CA ARG A 77 -8.55 -15.09 8.19
C ARG A 77 -9.09 -14.28 7.02
N VAL A 78 -8.27 -14.15 5.99
CA VAL A 78 -8.70 -13.74 4.64
C VAL A 78 -8.94 -14.97 3.77
N TYR A 79 -9.28 -14.77 2.50
CA TYR A 79 -9.59 -15.87 1.59
C TYR A 79 -8.37 -16.76 1.31
N SER A 80 -7.22 -16.17 0.98
CA SER A 80 -6.00 -16.91 0.68
C SER A 80 -5.33 -17.42 1.95
N TYR A 81 -4.91 -18.68 1.93
CA TYR A 81 -4.12 -19.28 3.01
C TYR A 81 -2.76 -18.58 3.15
N GLU A 82 -2.12 -18.25 2.03
CA GLU A 82 -0.80 -17.61 2.00
C GLU A 82 -0.86 -16.22 2.63
N GLU A 83 -1.81 -15.38 2.21
CA GLU A 83 -2.06 -14.05 2.78
C GLU A 83 -2.46 -14.14 4.26
N THR A 84 -3.24 -15.17 4.64
CA THR A 84 -3.58 -15.40 6.05
C THR A 84 -2.32 -15.66 6.88
N GLN A 85 -1.39 -16.47 6.39
CA GLN A 85 -0.12 -16.71 7.08
C GLN A 85 0.75 -15.45 7.15
N GLU A 86 0.76 -14.63 6.10
CA GLU A 86 1.41 -13.32 6.12
C GLU A 86 0.83 -12.41 7.22
N LEU A 87 -0.50 -12.33 7.32
CA LEU A 87 -1.18 -11.57 8.38
C LEU A 87 -0.90 -12.13 9.79
N VAL A 88 -0.80 -13.45 9.95
CA VAL A 88 -0.38 -14.06 11.21
C VAL A 88 1.04 -13.62 11.59
N GLY A 89 1.95 -13.58 10.62
CA GLY A 89 3.31 -13.06 10.79
C GLY A 89 3.31 -11.59 11.21
N VAL A 90 2.55 -10.76 10.50
CA VAL A 90 2.38 -9.33 10.80
C VAL A 90 1.80 -9.13 12.21
N SER A 91 0.75 -9.87 12.58
CA SER A 91 0.10 -9.77 13.89
C SER A 91 1.08 -10.05 15.02
N LYS A 92 1.87 -11.13 14.90
CA LYS A 92 2.89 -11.50 15.90
C LYS A 92 4.00 -10.46 16.03
N ALA A 93 4.49 -9.93 14.90
CA ALA A 93 5.60 -8.98 14.88
C ALA A 93 5.19 -7.57 15.33
N SER A 94 4.02 -7.10 14.91
CA SER A 94 3.52 -5.77 15.26
C SER A 94 2.82 -5.73 16.62
N GLY A 95 2.22 -6.84 17.06
CA GLY A 95 1.32 -6.89 18.21
C GLY A 95 -0.06 -6.29 17.91
N VAL A 96 -0.43 -6.14 16.64
CA VAL A 96 -1.78 -5.75 16.21
C VAL A 96 -2.64 -7.00 16.10
N ASP A 97 -3.85 -6.94 16.65
CA ASP A 97 -4.75 -8.09 16.67
C ASP A 97 -5.19 -8.53 15.27
N MET A 98 -5.30 -9.85 15.09
CA MET A 98 -5.67 -10.45 13.82
C MET A 98 -7.00 -9.93 13.27
N TYR A 99 -8.00 -9.70 14.14
CA TYR A 99 -9.30 -9.21 13.70
C TYR A 99 -9.21 -7.83 13.04
N PHE A 100 -8.36 -6.96 13.57
CA PHE A 100 -8.13 -5.64 13.01
C PHE A 100 -7.43 -5.76 11.66
N LEU A 101 -6.39 -6.59 11.54
CA LEU A 101 -5.70 -6.79 10.27
C LEU A 101 -6.62 -7.34 9.18
N VAL A 102 -7.47 -8.32 9.52
CA VAL A 102 -8.46 -8.87 8.59
C VAL A 102 -9.48 -7.80 8.19
N ALA A 103 -10.03 -7.05 9.16
CA ALA A 103 -10.93 -5.94 8.87
C ALA A 103 -10.27 -4.87 7.99
N PHE A 104 -9.02 -4.51 8.29
CA PHE A 104 -8.25 -3.51 7.56
C PHE A 104 -8.07 -3.89 6.09
N ASN A 105 -7.72 -5.15 5.80
CA ASN A 105 -7.60 -5.64 4.43
C ASN A 105 -8.96 -5.61 3.71
N LEU A 106 -10.03 -6.06 4.37
CA LEU A 106 -11.37 -6.05 3.78
C LEU A 106 -11.89 -4.62 3.50
N LEU A 107 -11.66 -3.69 4.43
CA LEU A 107 -12.12 -2.31 4.31
C LEU A 107 -11.36 -1.55 3.24
N LEU A 108 -10.04 -1.76 3.12
CA LEU A 108 -9.24 -1.22 2.01
C LEU A 108 -9.78 -1.71 0.66
N ASP A 109 -10.13 -2.99 0.53
CA ASP A 109 -10.67 -3.51 -0.72
C ASP A 109 -12.08 -2.96 -1.05
N SER A 110 -12.87 -2.62 -0.02
CA SER A 110 -14.29 -2.28 -0.19
C SER A 110 -14.58 -0.78 -0.26
N LEU A 111 -13.78 0.05 0.41
CA LEU A 111 -14.12 1.46 0.68
C LEU A 111 -13.20 2.48 -0.01
N LEU A 112 -12.21 2.02 -0.78
CA LEU A 112 -11.30 2.91 -1.50
C LEU A 112 -11.91 3.45 -2.79
N GLY A 113 -11.83 4.78 -2.95
CA GLY A 113 -11.99 5.43 -4.24
C GLY A 113 -10.65 5.47 -4.99
N CYS A 114 -10.70 5.45 -6.32
CA CYS A 114 -9.50 5.70 -7.13
C CYS A 114 -9.84 6.42 -8.43
N THR A 115 -8.90 7.24 -8.91
CA THR A 115 -8.88 7.73 -10.29
C THR A 115 -7.63 7.19 -10.95
N SER A 116 -7.78 6.43 -12.03
CA SER A 116 -6.64 5.85 -12.76
C SER A 116 -6.60 6.36 -14.19
N GLY A 117 -5.41 6.52 -14.75
CA GLY A 117 -5.21 6.98 -16.11
C GLY A 117 -3.96 6.39 -16.73
N ALA A 118 -3.98 6.25 -18.05
CA ALA A 118 -2.82 5.86 -18.84
C ALA A 118 -2.69 6.80 -20.04
N VAL A 119 -1.47 7.27 -20.31
CA VAL A 119 -1.17 8.19 -21.40
C VAL A 119 0.02 7.68 -22.18
N LEU A 120 -0.12 7.66 -23.51
CA LEU A 120 1.01 7.44 -24.40
C LEU A 120 1.81 8.74 -24.52
N THR A 121 2.97 8.76 -23.88
CA THR A 121 3.93 9.85 -23.97
C THR A 121 4.92 9.60 -25.11
N ARG A 122 5.49 10.66 -25.67
CA ARG A 122 6.53 10.56 -26.69
C ARG A 122 7.69 11.44 -26.26
N LEU A 123 8.91 10.93 -26.39
CA LEU A 123 10.11 11.74 -26.15
C LEU A 123 10.12 12.95 -27.09
N LYS A 124 10.60 14.09 -26.58
CA LYS A 124 10.77 15.28 -27.42
C LYS A 124 11.84 15.00 -28.48
N LYS A 125 11.71 15.60 -29.66
CA LYS A 125 12.71 15.48 -30.74
C LYS A 125 14.08 15.95 -30.21
N GLY A 126 15.03 15.03 -30.07
CA GLY A 126 16.40 15.31 -29.59
C GLY A 126 16.73 14.78 -28.18
N GLU A 127 15.77 14.19 -27.46
CA GLU A 127 16.00 13.59 -26.14
C GLU A 127 16.45 12.12 -26.31
N ILE A 128 17.66 11.79 -25.83
CA ILE A 128 18.27 10.46 -25.99
C ILE A 128 17.82 9.57 -24.82
N ASP A 129 17.28 8.41 -25.16
CA ASP A 129 16.93 7.39 -24.20
C ASP A 129 18.17 6.60 -23.75
N LEU A 130 18.59 6.77 -22.49
CA LEU A 130 19.77 6.10 -21.93
C LEU A 130 19.57 4.60 -21.66
N THR A 131 18.34 4.06 -21.73
CA THR A 131 18.05 2.70 -21.28
C THR A 131 18.12 1.62 -22.35
N GLU A 132 18.20 1.95 -23.64
CA GLU A 132 18.24 0.92 -24.68
C GLU A 132 19.10 1.33 -25.87
N GLY A 133 20.12 0.50 -26.12
CA GLY A 133 21.00 0.55 -27.28
C GLY A 133 20.25 0.69 -28.60
N GLN A 134 20.91 1.39 -29.52
CA GLN A 134 20.41 1.88 -30.80
C GLN A 134 19.80 0.79 -31.67
N VAL A 135 18.46 0.66 -31.69
CA VAL A 135 17.76 -0.02 -32.79
C VAL A 135 16.43 0.71 -33.07
N HIS A 136 16.37 1.34 -34.24
CA HIS A 136 15.23 2.00 -34.91
C HIS A 136 14.58 3.23 -34.23
N ALA A 137 14.81 4.39 -34.88
CA ALA A 137 14.24 5.71 -34.58
C ALA A 137 12.74 5.83 -34.95
N GLU A 138 11.93 4.83 -34.67
CA GLU A 138 10.49 5.06 -34.51
C GLU A 138 10.31 5.77 -33.18
N ARG A 139 9.69 6.95 -33.18
CA ARG A 139 9.47 7.81 -32.01
C ARG A 139 9.06 6.96 -30.80
N ARG A 140 10.01 6.65 -29.90
CA ARG A 140 9.80 5.79 -28.72
C ARG A 140 8.67 6.36 -27.88
N ALA A 141 7.49 5.80 -28.08
CA ALA A 141 6.29 6.15 -27.34
C ALA A 141 6.30 5.32 -26.06
N ARG A 142 6.17 5.96 -24.89
CA ARG A 142 6.17 5.32 -23.57
C ARG A 142 4.80 5.43 -22.94
N MET A 143 4.28 4.31 -22.44
CA MET A 143 3.06 4.35 -21.66
C MET A 143 3.37 4.82 -20.24
N MET A 144 2.73 5.90 -19.82
CA MET A 144 2.73 6.35 -18.43
C MET A 144 1.40 5.95 -17.81
N HIS A 145 1.45 5.22 -16.70
CA HIS A 145 0.28 4.88 -15.89
C HIS A 145 0.36 5.61 -14.56
N PHE A 146 -0.74 6.23 -14.15
CA PHE A 146 -0.84 6.96 -12.89
C PHE A 146 -2.18 6.68 -12.23
N ARG A 147 -2.23 6.84 -10.91
CA ARG A 147 -3.49 6.82 -10.19
C ARG A 147 -3.45 7.66 -8.92
N THR A 148 -4.64 8.04 -8.47
CA THR A 148 -4.91 8.45 -7.09
C THR A 148 -5.57 7.30 -6.33
N LEU A 149 -5.45 7.31 -5.01
CA LEU A 149 -6.12 6.38 -4.12
C LEU A 149 -6.63 7.18 -2.92
N ASP A 150 -7.95 7.21 -2.75
CA ASP A 150 -8.63 8.19 -1.92
C ASP A 150 -9.50 7.48 -0.87
N TRP A 151 -9.24 7.74 0.42
CA TRP A 151 -10.02 7.16 1.53
C TRP A 151 -10.42 8.12 2.66
N ALA A 152 -10.26 9.43 2.49
CA ALA A 152 -10.64 10.43 3.50
C ALA A 152 -10.15 10.17 4.96
N MET A 153 -9.15 9.30 5.15
CA MET A 153 -8.52 8.97 6.43
C MET A 153 -7.03 9.33 6.36
N PRO A 154 -6.65 10.57 6.74
CA PRO A 154 -5.27 11.04 6.61
C PRO A 154 -4.26 10.22 7.42
N GLU A 155 -4.68 9.56 8.50
CA GLU A 155 -3.87 8.72 9.38
C GLU A 155 -3.22 7.56 8.63
N LEU A 156 -3.85 7.07 7.56
CA LEU A 156 -3.32 5.99 6.72
C LEU A 156 -2.03 6.38 5.99
N ARG A 157 -1.76 7.68 5.82
CA ARG A 157 -0.49 8.14 5.23
C ARG A 157 0.70 7.73 6.07
N SER A 158 0.53 7.58 7.40
CA SER A 158 1.61 7.20 8.31
C SER A 158 2.13 5.78 8.08
N VAL A 159 1.28 4.91 7.53
CA VAL A 159 1.59 3.50 7.25
C VAL A 159 1.82 3.21 5.75
N LEU A 160 1.94 4.25 4.91
CA LEU A 160 2.29 4.07 3.49
C LEU A 160 3.71 3.51 3.34
N VAL A 161 3.85 2.54 2.44
CA VAL A 161 5.12 1.89 2.12
C VAL A 161 5.23 1.54 0.65
N VAL A 162 6.47 1.52 0.15
CA VAL A 162 6.81 0.92 -1.15
C VAL A 162 7.32 -0.49 -0.89
N LEU A 163 6.75 -1.49 -1.55
CA LEU A 163 7.18 -2.88 -1.43
C LEU A 163 7.86 -3.32 -2.73
N GLU A 164 9.07 -3.81 -2.62
CA GLU A 164 9.83 -4.43 -3.71
C GLU A 164 9.87 -5.94 -3.50
N PHE A 165 9.25 -6.67 -4.41
CA PHE A 165 9.22 -8.13 -4.32
C PHE A 165 10.44 -8.74 -4.97
N VAL A 166 11.09 -9.67 -4.28
CA VAL A 166 12.27 -10.39 -4.74
C VAL A 166 12.10 -11.89 -4.50
N ARG A 167 12.96 -12.70 -5.13
CA ARG A 167 13.08 -14.13 -4.84
C ARG A 167 14.55 -14.46 -4.59
N SER A 168 14.98 -14.41 -3.33
CA SER A 168 16.37 -14.71 -2.92
C SER A 168 16.87 -16.10 -3.32
N LYS A 169 15.97 -17.09 -3.48
CA LYS A 169 16.33 -18.44 -3.93
C LYS A 169 16.30 -18.62 -5.46
N SER A 170 16.07 -17.54 -6.22
CA SER A 170 16.08 -17.58 -7.69
C SER A 170 17.48 -17.38 -8.27
N LYS A 171 17.61 -17.53 -9.60
CA LYS A 171 18.86 -17.25 -10.33
C LYS A 171 19.34 -15.80 -10.20
N GLU A 172 18.42 -14.88 -9.93
CA GLU A 172 18.67 -13.45 -9.84
C GLU A 172 18.10 -12.89 -8.52
N PRO A 173 18.77 -13.14 -7.38
CA PRO A 173 18.23 -12.83 -6.05
C PRO A 173 18.06 -11.33 -5.76
N GLN A 174 18.69 -10.46 -6.54
CA GLN A 174 18.61 -9.01 -6.40
C GLN A 174 17.61 -8.35 -7.36
N THR A 175 17.06 -9.11 -8.32
CA THR A 175 16.10 -8.59 -9.30
C THR A 175 14.77 -8.35 -8.60
N VAL A 176 14.32 -7.10 -8.62
CA VAL A 176 12.97 -6.71 -8.20
C VAL A 176 12.00 -7.16 -9.29
N ILE A 177 11.12 -8.10 -8.96
CA ILE A 177 10.17 -8.70 -9.91
C ILE A 177 8.82 -7.99 -9.96
N ALA A 178 8.54 -7.17 -8.95
CA ALA A 178 7.37 -6.30 -8.88
C ALA A 178 7.62 -5.22 -7.83
N ARG A 179 7.02 -4.05 -8.01
CA ARG A 179 7.00 -2.97 -7.02
C ARG A 179 5.58 -2.51 -6.79
N THR A 180 5.18 -2.31 -5.53
CA THR A 180 3.87 -1.80 -5.16
C THR A 180 3.98 -0.60 -4.23
N VAL A 181 2.94 0.24 -4.23
CA VAL A 181 2.68 1.21 -3.16
C VAL A 181 1.51 0.66 -2.36
N SER A 182 1.71 0.45 -1.07
CA SER A 182 0.79 -0.26 -0.17
C SER A 182 0.75 0.37 1.21
N TYR A 183 0.02 -0.26 2.14
CA TYR A 183 -0.04 0.09 3.55
C TYR A 183 0.58 -1.03 4.40
N ALA A 184 1.34 -0.69 5.43
CA ALA A 184 1.83 -1.69 6.39
C ALA A 184 0.65 -2.40 7.07
N GLY A 185 0.62 -3.73 6.99
CA GLY A 185 -0.51 -4.56 7.44
C GLY A 185 -1.53 -4.91 6.37
N PHE A 186 -1.40 -4.39 5.15
CA PHE A 186 -2.16 -4.80 3.97
C PHE A 186 -1.34 -5.76 3.10
N VAL A 187 -1.88 -6.95 2.84
CA VAL A 187 -1.21 -8.01 2.05
C VAL A 187 -1.71 -8.09 0.60
N GLY A 188 -2.82 -7.41 0.29
CA GLY A 188 -3.30 -7.27 -1.08
C GLY A 188 -2.46 -6.31 -1.92
N VAL A 189 -2.84 -6.14 -3.19
CA VAL A 189 -2.18 -5.20 -4.11
C VAL A 189 -3.21 -4.27 -4.72
N LEU A 190 -3.17 -3.01 -4.27
CA LEU A 190 -3.97 -1.95 -4.87
C LEU A 190 -3.22 -1.37 -6.07
N THR A 191 -1.96 -0.93 -5.87
CA THR A 191 -1.15 -0.25 -6.90
C THR A 191 0.19 -0.97 -7.09
N GLY A 192 0.49 -1.40 -8.31
CA GLY A 192 1.76 -2.07 -8.59
C GLY A 192 2.18 -2.05 -10.05
N VAL A 193 3.46 -2.37 -10.27
CA VAL A 193 4.08 -2.54 -11.59
C VAL A 193 5.05 -3.73 -11.54
N ARG A 194 5.25 -4.38 -12.69
CA ARG A 194 6.20 -5.46 -12.91
C ARG A 194 7.19 -5.05 -13.99
#